data_AF-A0A1M5K1Q8-F1
#
_entry.id   AF-A0A1M5K1Q8-F1
#
_cell.length_a   1.000
_cell.length_b   1.000
_cell.length_c   1.000
_cell.angle_alpha   90.00
_cell.angle_beta   90.00
_cell.angle_gamma   90.00
#
_symmetry.space_group_name_H-M   'P 1'
#
loop_
_entity.id
_entity.type
_entity.pdbx_description
1 polymer ?
#
loop_
_entity_poly.entity_id
_entity_poly.type
_entity_poly.pdbx_seq_one_letter_code
_entity_poly.pdbx_strand_id
1 'polypeptide(L)'
;MGQYVEYNKMIDEIISLLSLIEKILMKLKRNFSMLPYEEKVKIINSCFLGITIIKFILRSISERNLKDVVLPLTTRLELANQKVVEACKKENPEQLEIILNTEILPAFIEWKSELEKTFSPYISS
;
A
#
# COMPACT_ATOMS: atom_id res chain seq x y z
N MET A 1 -2.57 7.75 30.64
CA MET A 1 -2.52 8.88 29.67
C MET A 1 -1.40 8.74 28.62
N GLY A 2 -0.27 8.05 28.88
CA GLY A 2 0.83 7.92 27.89
C GLY A 2 0.57 7.01 26.67
N GLN A 3 -0.11 5.87 26.83
CA GLN A 3 -0.30 4.90 25.74
C GLN A 3 -1.22 5.39 24.60
N TYR A 4 -2.18 6.27 24.88
CA TYR A 4 -3.10 6.81 23.87
C TYR A 4 -2.42 7.84 22.94
N VAL A 5 -1.44 8.60 23.45
CA VAL A 5 -0.71 9.60 22.66
C VAL A 5 0.23 8.92 21.66
N GLU A 6 0.88 7.83 22.05
CA GLU A 6 1.73 7.04 21.16
C GLU A 6 0.93 6.34 20.04
N TYR A 7 -0.30 5.92 20.34
CA TYR A 7 -1.18 5.28 19.37
C TYR A 7 -1.66 6.23 18.27
N ASN A 8 -2.10 7.43 18.65
CA ASN A 8 -2.54 8.44 17.68
C ASN A 8 -1.38 8.87 16.77
N LYS A 9 -0.19 9.07 17.33
CA LYS A 9 1.00 9.39 16.54
C LYS A 9 1.36 8.28 15.54
N MET A 10 1.24 7.01 15.95
CA MET A 10 1.47 5.87 15.07
C MET A 10 0.45 5.82 13.92
N ILE A 11 -0.82 6.12 14.21
CA ILE A 11 -1.88 6.20 13.20
C ILE A 11 -1.60 7.35 12.21
N ASP A 12 -1.18 8.52 12.68
CA ASP A 12 -0.82 9.66 11.81
C ASP A 12 0.36 9.31 10.88
N GLU A 13 1.37 8.59 11.39
CA GLU A 13 2.50 8.10 10.60
C GLU A 13 2.05 7.10 9.52
N ILE A 14 1.13 6.19 9.85
CA ILE A 14 0.55 5.25 8.88
C ILE A 14 -0.22 6.00 7.78
N ILE A 15 -1.08 6.94 8.14
CA ILE A 15 -1.88 7.73 7.18
C ILE A 15 -0.97 8.55 6.25
N SER A 16 0.08 9.14 6.81
CA SER A 16 1.09 9.88 6.05
C SER A 16 1.81 8.98 5.05
N LEU A 17 2.19 7.77 5.47
CA LEU A 17 2.84 6.78 4.61
C LEU A 17 1.89 6.26 3.51
N LEU A 18 0.62 6.00 3.84
CA LEU A 18 -0.40 5.62 2.86
C LEU A 18 -0.55 6.68 1.77
N SER A 19 -0.64 7.95 2.16
CA SER A 19 -0.75 9.07 1.22
C SER A 19 0.50 9.25 0.36
N LEU A 20 1.69 9.01 0.93
CA LEU A 20 2.94 9.03 0.17
C LEU A 20 2.99 7.91 -0.87
N ILE A 21 2.64 6.68 -0.49
CA ILE A 21 2.61 5.53 -1.40
C ILE A 21 1.61 5.77 -2.54
N GLU A 22 0.41 6.27 -2.24
CA GLU A 22 -0.58 6.61 -3.27
C GLU A 22 0.00 7.60 -4.29
N LYS A 23 0.60 8.68 -3.79
CA LYS A 23 1.19 9.72 -4.63
C LYS A 23 2.31 9.15 -5.52
N ILE A 24 3.12 8.26 -5.00
CA ILE A 24 4.20 7.59 -5.75
C ILE A 24 3.61 6.70 -6.84
N LEU A 25 2.64 5.83 -6.52
CA LEU A 25 1.99 4.94 -7.50
C LEU A 25 1.26 5.74 -8.59
N MET A 26 0.59 6.84 -8.23
CA MET A 26 -0.06 7.74 -9.18
C MET A 26 0.94 8.47 -10.08
N LYS A 27 2.09 8.89 -9.55
CA LYS A 27 3.18 9.47 -10.36
C LYS A 27 3.78 8.44 -11.31
N LEU A 28 4.00 7.22 -10.83
CA LEU A 28 4.49 6.12 -11.65
C LEU A 28 3.53 5.83 -12.80
N LYS A 29 2.23 5.74 -12.53
CA LYS A 29 1.19 5.56 -13.56
C LYS A 29 1.25 6.66 -14.63
N ARG A 30 1.38 7.92 -14.24
CA ARG A 30 1.42 9.05 -15.19
C ARG A 30 2.67 9.07 -16.07
N ASN A 31 3.80 8.63 -15.52
CA ASN A 31 5.10 8.69 -16.19
C ASN A 31 5.57 7.30 -16.65
N PHE A 32 4.67 6.32 -16.72
CA PHE A 32 5.06 4.91 -16.87
C PHE A 32 5.88 4.68 -18.13
N SER A 33 5.50 5.27 -19.26
CA SER A 33 6.22 5.15 -20.54
C SER A 33 7.56 5.89 -20.57
N MET A 34 7.78 6.86 -19.67
CA MET A 34 8.97 7.72 -19.66
C MET A 34 10.09 7.19 -18.76
N LEU A 35 9.77 6.27 -17.84
CA LEU A 35 10.74 5.75 -16.88
C LEU A 35 11.47 4.51 -17.45
N PRO A 36 12.76 4.32 -17.15
CA PRO A 36 13.45 3.06 -17.36
C PRO A 36 12.76 1.92 -16.61
N TYR A 37 12.74 0.72 -17.18
CA TYR A 37 12.09 -0.44 -16.58
C TYR A 37 12.54 -0.72 -15.13
N GLU A 38 13.86 -0.71 -14.89
CA GLU A 38 14.43 -0.91 -13.56
C GLU A 38 13.93 0.11 -12.54
N GLU A 39 13.75 1.37 -12.96
CA GLU A 39 13.24 2.42 -12.10
C GLU A 39 11.77 2.17 -11.73
N LYS A 40 10.95 1.73 -12.68
CA LYS A 40 9.55 1.32 -12.41
C LYS A 40 9.50 0.20 -11.37
N VAL A 41 10.32 -0.84 -11.55
CA VAL A 41 10.41 -1.98 -10.64
C VAL A 41 10.85 -1.53 -9.24
N LYS A 42 11.88 -0.68 -9.17
CA LYS A 42 12.39 -0.14 -7.90
C LYS A 42 11.32 0.66 -7.16
N ILE A 43 10.56 1.50 -7.86
CA ILE A 43 9.48 2.29 -7.28
C ILE A 43 8.38 1.37 -6.73
N ILE A 44 7.93 0.38 -7.50
CA ILE A 44 6.89 -0.57 -7.07
C ILE A 44 7.35 -1.36 -5.84
N ASN A 45 8.57 -1.88 -5.85
CA ASN A 45 9.14 -2.61 -4.72
C ASN A 45 9.24 -1.74 -3.45
N SER A 46 9.61 -0.46 -3.61
CA SER A 46 9.67 0.49 -2.48
C SER A 46 8.27 0.73 -1.89
N CYS A 47 7.24 0.80 -2.72
CA CYS A 47 5.85 0.91 -2.25
C CYS A 47 5.42 -0.34 -1.47
N PHE A 48 5.75 -1.54 -1.98
CA PHE A 48 5.43 -2.79 -1.28
C PHE A 48 6.20 -2.97 0.04
N LEU A 49 7.42 -2.44 0.14
CA LEU A 49 8.12 -2.36 1.41
C LEU A 49 7.36 -1.50 2.42
N GLY A 50 6.88 -0.33 1.99
CA GLY A 50 6.03 0.54 2.81
C GLY A 50 4.74 -0.15 3.27
N ILE A 51 4.04 -0.84 2.37
CA ILE A 51 2.85 -1.65 2.68
C ILE A 51 3.18 -2.75 3.70
N THR A 52 4.34 -3.40 3.57
CA THR A 52 4.79 -4.45 4.49
C THR A 52 5.04 -3.91 5.90
N ILE A 53 5.66 -2.73 6.00
CA ILE A 53 5.87 -2.03 7.27
C ILE A 53 4.53 -1.70 7.93
N ILE A 54 3.59 -1.12 7.18
CA ILE A 54 2.24 -0.83 7.69
C ILE A 54 1.59 -2.12 8.17
N LYS A 55 1.62 -3.21 7.40
CA LYS A 55 1.07 -4.51 7.80
C LYS A 55 1.66 -5.01 9.12
N PHE A 56 2.97 -4.85 9.29
CA PHE A 56 3.63 -5.24 10.53
C PHE A 56 3.11 -4.44 11.72
N ILE A 57 2.94 -3.12 11.56
CA ILE A 57 2.35 -2.26 12.58
C ILE A 57 0.89 -2.64 12.85
N LEU A 58 0.08 -2.90 11.82
CA LEU A 58 -1.31 -3.32 12.00
C LEU A 58 -1.46 -4.62 12.79
N ARG A 59 -0.46 -5.52 12.75
CA ARG A 59 -0.49 -6.76 13.55
C ARG A 59 -0.37 -6.49 15.05
N SER A 60 0.28 -5.41 15.48
CA SER A 60 0.32 -5.02 16.89
C SER A 60 -0.97 -4.32 17.33
N ILE A 61 -1.78 -3.85 16.38
CA ILE A 61 -3.09 -3.25 16.62
C ILE A 61 -4.15 -4.36 16.59
N SER A 62 -4.48 -4.91 17.77
CA SER A 62 -5.42 -6.04 17.86
C SER A 62 -6.89 -5.58 17.80
N GLU A 63 -7.34 -5.12 16.65
CA GLU A 63 -8.74 -4.73 16.45
C GLU A 63 -9.50 -5.75 15.58
N ARG A 64 -10.74 -6.06 15.97
CA ARG A 64 -11.63 -6.96 15.22
C ARG A 64 -11.84 -6.46 13.78
N ASN A 65 -12.03 -5.16 13.63
CA ASN A 65 -12.29 -4.51 12.34
C ASN A 65 -11.12 -4.63 11.36
N LEU A 66 -9.87 -4.56 11.86
CA LEU A 66 -8.68 -4.80 11.04
C LEU A 66 -8.62 -6.23 10.50
N LYS A 67 -9.09 -7.21 11.27
CA LYS A 67 -9.04 -8.61 10.84
C LYS A 67 -10.08 -8.92 9.77
N ASP A 68 -11.29 -8.41 9.91
CA ASP A 68 -12.40 -8.83 9.05
C ASP A 68 -12.40 -8.12 7.69
N VAL A 69 -11.90 -6.87 7.62
CA VAL A 69 -11.95 -6.06 6.40
C VAL A 69 -10.57 -5.80 5.79
N VAL A 70 -9.57 -5.48 6.60
CA VAL A 70 -8.24 -5.09 6.10
C VAL A 70 -7.38 -6.28 5.69
N LEU A 71 -7.50 -7.44 6.37
CA LEU A 71 -6.71 -8.63 6.01
C LEU A 71 -7.01 -9.16 4.59
N PRO A 72 -8.27 -9.35 4.15
CA PRO A 72 -8.55 -9.76 2.77
C PRO A 72 -7.97 -8.81 1.71
N LEU A 73 -8.06 -7.49 1.96
CA LEU A 73 -7.50 -6.46 1.09
C LEU A 73 -5.97 -6.50 1.05
N THR A 74 -5.35 -6.81 2.20
CA THR A 74 -3.90 -7.02 2.29
C THR A 74 -3.47 -8.23 1.45
N THR A 75 -4.19 -9.34 1.50
CA THR A 75 -3.92 -10.52 0.66
C THR A 75 -4.05 -10.19 -0.83
N ARG A 76 -5.02 -9.37 -1.22
CA ARG A 76 -5.17 -8.93 -2.62
C ARG A 76 -3.95 -8.11 -3.10
N LEU A 77 -3.41 -7.23 -2.26
CA LEU A 77 -2.16 -6.52 -2.55
C LEU A 77 -0.96 -7.46 -2.67
N GLU A 78 -0.88 -8.50 -1.84
CA GLU A 78 0.18 -9.51 -1.91
C GLU A 78 0.12 -10.31 -3.22
N LEU A 79 -1.08 -10.68 -3.67
CA LEU A 79 -1.28 -11.35 -4.96
C LEU A 79 -0.89 -10.44 -6.14
N ALA A 80 -1.24 -9.15 -6.08
CA ALA A 80 -0.80 -8.18 -7.08
C ALA A 80 0.74 -8.05 -7.12
N ASN A 81 1.39 -8.08 -5.96
CA ASN A 81 2.86 -8.08 -5.88
C ASN A 81 3.48 -9.34 -6.49
N GLN A 82 2.89 -10.51 -6.27
CA GLN A 82 3.39 -11.75 -6.88
C GLN A 82 3.38 -11.66 -8.41
N LYS A 83 2.34 -11.07 -9.00
CA LYS A 83 2.28 -10.83 -10.45
C LYS A 83 3.35 -9.85 -10.93
N VAL A 84 3.67 -8.82 -10.15
CA VAL A 84 4.82 -7.93 -10.43
C VAL A 84 6.11 -8.74 -10.47
N VAL A 85 6.35 -9.59 -9.46
CA VAL A 85 7.55 -10.44 -9.41
C VAL A 85 7.63 -11.37 -10.64
N GLU A 86 6.49 -11.93 -11.07
CA GLU A 86 6.44 -12.76 -12.29
C GLU A 86 6.70 -11.97 -13.57
N ALA A 87 6.13 -10.76 -13.70
CA ALA A 87 6.41 -9.87 -14.83
C ALA A 87 7.88 -9.45 -14.85
N CYS A 88 8.47 -9.21 -13.67
CA CYS A 88 9.89 -8.93 -13.48
C CYS A 88 10.78 -10.05 -14.01
N LYS A 89 10.49 -11.30 -13.63
CA LYS A 89 11.24 -12.48 -14.09
C LYS A 89 11.19 -12.69 -15.61
N LYS A 90 10.13 -12.21 -16.27
CA LYS A 90 9.94 -12.31 -17.72
C LYS A 90 10.36 -11.06 -18.48
N GLU A 91 10.90 -10.04 -17.79
CA GLU A 91 11.28 -8.74 -18.36
C GLU A 91 10.19 -8.11 -19.24
N ASN A 92 8.93 -8.21 -18.81
CA ASN A 92 7.77 -7.75 -19.60
C ASN A 92 7.23 -6.40 -19.07
N PRO A 93 7.67 -5.26 -19.62
CA PRO A 93 7.28 -3.93 -19.15
C PRO A 93 5.80 -3.60 -19.41
N GLU A 94 5.21 -4.10 -20.49
CA GLU A 94 3.79 -3.88 -20.81
C GLU A 94 2.90 -4.57 -19.77
N GLN A 95 3.25 -5.80 -19.41
CA GLN A 95 2.57 -6.54 -18.35
C GLN A 95 2.64 -5.79 -17.01
N LEU A 96 3.78 -5.15 -16.71
CA LEU A 96 3.93 -4.38 -15.48
C LEU A 96 3.01 -3.14 -15.46
N GLU A 97 2.80 -2.49 -16.59
CA GLU A 97 1.85 -1.38 -16.71
C GLU A 97 0.41 -1.83 -16.48
N ILE A 98 0.04 -2.97 -17.07
CA ILE A 98 -1.27 -3.58 -16.91
C ILE A 98 -1.52 -3.92 -15.44
N ILE A 99 -0.58 -4.60 -14.79
CA ILE A 99 -0.67 -4.98 -13.37
C ILE A 99 -0.78 -3.74 -12.47
N LEU A 100 0.02 -2.70 -12.73
CA LEU A 100 -0.05 -1.45 -11.97
C LEU A 100 -1.46 -0.82 -12.03
N ASN A 101 -2.01 -0.74 -13.23
CA ASN A 101 -3.26 -0.02 -13.49
C ASN A 101 -4.52 -0.80 -13.10
N THR A 102 -4.51 -2.12 -13.26
CA THR A 102 -5.69 -2.97 -13.08
C THR A 102 -5.71 -3.68 -11.73
N GLU A 103 -4.55 -3.82 -11.07
CA GLU A 103 -4.43 -4.61 -9.85
C GLU A 103 -3.86 -3.81 -8.68
N ILE A 104 -2.63 -3.30 -8.80
CA ILE A 104 -1.93 -2.67 -7.67
C ILE A 104 -2.64 -1.41 -7.22
N LEU A 105 -2.82 -0.45 -8.13
CA LEU A 105 -3.37 0.86 -7.76
C LEU A 105 -4.82 0.75 -7.26
N PRO A 106 -5.73 0.01 -7.91
CA PRO A 106 -7.08 -0.18 -7.38
C PRO A 106 -7.09 -0.88 -6.02
N ALA A 107 -6.32 -1.96 -5.84
CA ALA A 107 -6.26 -2.68 -4.57
C ALA A 107 -5.67 -1.81 -3.46
N PHE A 108 -4.68 -0.97 -3.78
CA PHE A 108 -4.07 -0.06 -2.82
C PHE A 108 -5.04 1.03 -2.39
N ILE A 109 -5.78 1.64 -3.32
CA ILE A 109 -6.78 2.68 -3.00
C ILE A 109 -7.87 2.12 -2.08
N GLU A 110 -8.37 0.93 -2.38
CA GLU A 110 -9.37 0.25 -1.55
C GLU A 110 -8.83 -0.08 -0.15
N TRP A 111 -7.62 -0.66 -0.09
CA TRP A 111 -6.94 -0.97 1.17
C TRP A 111 -6.69 0.27 2.03
N LYS A 112 -6.21 1.36 1.41
CA LYS A 112 -6.03 2.66 2.06
C LYS A 112 -7.35 3.18 2.60
N SER A 113 -8.42 3.17 1.81
CA SER A 113 -9.72 3.70 2.22
C SER A 113 -10.28 2.96 3.45
N GLU A 114 -10.19 1.63 3.47
CA GLU A 114 -10.65 0.85 4.62
C GLU A 114 -9.78 1.07 5.86
N LEU A 115 -8.47 1.28 5.69
CA LEU A 115 -7.60 1.67 6.79
C LEU A 115 -7.96 3.04 7.37
N GLU A 116 -8.16 4.05 6.51
CA GLU A 116 -8.56 5.40 6.94
C GLU A 116 -9.92 5.39 7.65
N LYS A 117 -10.89 4.59 7.18
CA LYS A 117 -12.17 4.38 7.88
C LYS A 117 -11.99 3.71 9.22
N THR A 118 -11.13 2.70 9.30
CA THR A 118 -10.85 2.00 10.56
C THR A 118 -10.19 2.93 11.57
N PHE A 119 -9.32 3.83 11.09
CA PHE A 119 -8.61 4.78 11.93
C PHE A 119 -9.37 6.06 12.24
N SER A 120 -10.45 6.38 11.51
CA SER A 120 -11.22 7.62 11.70
C SER A 120 -11.64 7.90 13.15
N PRO A 121 -11.97 6.92 14.01
CA PRO A 121 -12.30 7.18 15.42
C PRO A 121 -11.11 7.66 16.27
N TYR A 122 -9.88 7.44 15.81
CA TYR A 122 -8.64 7.76 16.51
C TYR A 122 -7.95 9.02 16.00
N ILE A 123 -8.38 9.51 14.83
CA ILE A 123 -7.96 10.81 14.30
C ILE A 123 -8.76 11.87 15.06
N SER A 124 -8.21 12.33 16.19
CA SER A 124 -8.75 13.48 16.90
C SER A 124 -8.60 14.72 16.03
N SER A 125 -9.72 15.32 15.64
CA SER A 125 -9.80 16.67 15.06
C SER A 125 -9.22 17.74 15.97
#